data_AF-A0A497T9G9-F1
#
_entry.id   AF-A0A497T9G9-F1
#
_cell.length_a   1.000
_cell.length_b   1.000
_cell.length_c   1.000
_cell.angle_alpha   90.00
_cell.angle_beta   90.00
_cell.angle_gamma   90.00
#
_symmetry.space_group_name_H-M   'P 1'
#
loop_
_entity.id
_entity.type
_entity.pdbx_description
1 polymer ?
#
loop_
_entity_poly.entity_id
_entity_poly.type
_entity_poly.pdbx_seq_one_letter_code
_entity_poly.pdbx_strand_id
1 'polypeptide(L)'
;VGLLRFPDFYTRTHAATVVSMGGMTLALLALIVKTFWNIYSVKILLIIIINLLTSPTSAHIMARSAYDVGVKPKVIKDELKNRR
;
A
#
# COMPACT_ATOMS: atom_id res chain seq x y z
N VAL A 1 -10.15 -5.81 -7.51
CA VAL A 1 -11.55 -5.82 -7.03
C VAL A 1 -11.80 -4.80 -5.92
N GLY A 2 -11.00 -4.77 -4.84
CA GLY A 2 -11.19 -3.82 -3.73
C GLY A 2 -11.32 -2.35 -4.17
N LEU A 3 -10.49 -1.89 -5.11
CA LEU A 3 -10.55 -0.53 -5.64
C LEU A 3 -11.92 -0.14 -6.24
N LEU A 4 -12.60 -1.08 -6.89
CA LEU A 4 -13.90 -0.86 -7.54
C LEU A 4 -15.08 -1.02 -6.58
N ARG A 5 -14.92 -1.83 -5.53
CA ARG A 5 -16.01 -2.15 -4.59
C ARG A 5 -16.06 -1.23 -3.39
N PHE A 6 -14.94 -0.63 -3.00
CA PHE A 6 -14.90 0.23 -1.83
C PHE A 6 -15.49 1.62 -2.10
N PRO A 7 -16.32 2.15 -1.19
CA PRO A 7 -17.08 3.38 -1.42
C PRO A 7 -16.27 4.67 -1.21
N ASP A 8 -15.12 4.60 -0.54
CA ASP A 8 -14.38 5.77 -0.06
C ASP A 8 -12.91 5.74 -0.47
N PHE A 9 -12.29 6.90 -0.71
CA PHE A 9 -10.91 7.01 -1.16
C PHE A 9 -9.92 6.32 -0.22
N TYR A 10 -10.05 6.51 1.09
CA TYR A 10 -9.15 5.93 2.08
C TYR A 10 -9.26 4.41 2.09
N THR A 11 -10.49 3.88 2.04
CA THR A 11 -10.73 2.43 1.95
C THR A 11 -10.21 1.83 0.64
N ARG A 12 -10.30 2.55 -0.48
CA ARG A 12 -9.69 2.15 -1.77
C ARG A 12 -8.17 2.13 -1.70
N THR A 13 -7.56 3.16 -1.11
CA THR A 13 -6.10 3.24 -0.96
C THR A 13 -5.57 2.14 -0.05
N HIS A 14 -6.26 1.83 1.05
CA HIS A 14 -5.90 0.72 1.95
C HIS A 14 -5.95 -0.62 1.22
N ALA A 15 -7.01 -0.87 0.46
CA ALA A 15 -7.12 -2.08 -0.34
C ALA A 15 -6.01 -2.21 -1.39
N ALA A 16 -5.63 -1.10 -2.02
CA ALA A 16 -4.53 -1.06 -2.98
C ALA A 16 -3.19 -1.37 -2.31
N THR A 17 -2.88 -0.75 -1.17
CA THR A 17 -1.61 -1.02 -0.47
C THR A 17 -1.52 -2.43 0.09
N VAL A 18 -2.61 -3.00 0.62
CA VAL A 18 -2.60 -4.40 1.09
C VAL A 18 -2.30 -5.36 -0.06
N VAL A 19 -2.86 -5.13 -1.24
CA VAL A 19 -2.57 -5.96 -2.43
C VAL A 19 -1.14 -5.76 -2.92
N SER A 20 -0.65 -4.52 -2.96
CA SER A 20 0.73 -4.23 -3.37
C SER A 20 1.74 -4.83 -2.38
N MET A 21 1.55 -4.68 -1.07
CA MET A 21 2.47 -5.22 -0.07
C MET A 21 2.36 -6.73 0.07
N GLY A 22 1.15 -7.31 0.02
CA GLY A 22 0.96 -8.75 0.20
C GLY A 22 1.13 -9.53 -1.10
N GLY A 23 0.36 -9.18 -2.12
CA GLY A 23 0.31 -9.91 -3.39
C GLY A 23 1.62 -9.83 -4.18
N MET A 24 2.21 -8.63 -4.30
CA MET A 24 3.46 -8.47 -5.02
C MET A 24 4.61 -9.16 -4.30
N THR A 25 4.70 -9.04 -2.96
CA THR A 25 5.80 -9.68 -2.21
C THR A 25 5.69 -11.20 -2.24
N LEU A 26 4.48 -11.78 -2.16
CA LEU A 26 4.28 -13.22 -2.33
C LEU A 26 4.73 -13.68 -3.73
N ALA A 27 4.35 -12.96 -4.78
CA ALA A 27 4.73 -13.29 -6.16
C ALA A 27 6.25 -13.23 -6.36
N LEU A 28 6.90 -12.20 -5.80
CA LEU A 28 8.35 -12.05 -5.84
C LEU A 28 9.07 -13.13 -5.00
N LEU A 29 8.52 -13.51 -3.85
CA LEU A 29 9.02 -14.63 -3.05
C LEU A 29 8.95 -15.95 -3.81
N ALA A 30 7.83 -16.22 -4.50
CA ALA A 30 7.72 -17.41 -5.35
C ALA A 30 8.78 -17.43 -6.46
N LEU A 31 9.12 -16.26 -7.02
CA LEU A 31 10.17 -16.13 -8.03
C LEU A 31 11.58 -16.41 -7.46
N ILE A 32 11.85 -16.00 -6.23
CA ILE A 32 13.09 -16.34 -5.51
C ILE A 32 13.20 -17.86 -5.33
N VAL A 33 12.12 -18.51 -4.88
CA VAL A 33 12.08 -19.97 -4.71
C VAL A 33 12.32 -20.69 -6.04
N LYS A 34 11.77 -20.19 -7.16
CA LYS A 34 11.97 -20.78 -8.49
C LYS A 34 13.40 -20.60 -9.04
N THR A 35 14.04 -19.47 -8.75
CA THR A 35 15.29 -19.06 -9.41
C THR A 35 16.54 -19.58 -8.69
N PHE A 36 16.40 -20.04 -7.44
CA PHE A 36 17.49 -20.52 -6.58
C PHE A 36 18.64 -19.48 -6.44
N TRP A 37 19.80 -19.86 -5.87
CA TRP A 37 20.89 -18.98 -5.44
C TRP A 37 21.59 -18.25 -6.61
N ASN A 38 20.88 -17.30 -7.20
CA ASN A 38 21.28 -16.52 -8.36
C ASN A 38 21.35 -15.03 -7.98
N ILE A 39 22.16 -14.25 -8.71
CA ILE A 39 22.24 -12.79 -8.54
C ILE A 39 20.87 -12.10 -8.67
N TYR A 40 19.96 -12.68 -9.47
CA TYR A 40 18.59 -12.18 -9.61
C TYR A 40 17.79 -12.28 -8.30
N SER A 41 17.98 -13.34 -7.51
CA SER A 41 17.28 -13.53 -6.23
C SER A 41 17.64 -12.45 -5.21
N VAL A 42 18.92 -12.02 -5.18
CA VAL A 42 19.38 -10.91 -4.34
C VAL A 42 18.73 -9.59 -4.77
N LYS A 43 18.65 -9.32 -6.08
CA LYS A 43 17.96 -8.13 -6.62
C LYS A 43 16.48 -8.11 -6.26
N ILE A 44 15.80 -9.25 -6.37
CA ILE A 44 14.38 -9.38 -6.03
C ILE A 44 14.15 -9.15 -4.54
N LEU A 45 15.02 -9.67 -3.67
CA LEU A 45 14.96 -9.42 -2.23
C LEU A 45 15.04 -7.92 -1.91
N LEU A 46 15.92 -7.20 -2.60
CA LEU A 46 16.10 -5.76 -2.45
C LEU A 46 14.83 -4.99 -2.89
N ILE A 47 14.18 -5.43 -3.96
CA ILE A 47 12.88 -4.89 -4.42
C ILE A 47 11.79 -5.12 -3.37
N ILE A 48 11.72 -6.30 -2.74
CA ILE A 48 10.75 -6.61 -1.69
C ILE A 48 10.92 -5.64 -0.50
N ILE A 49 12.15 -5.42 -0.05
CA ILE A 49 12.45 -4.52 1.07
C ILE A 49 12.02 -3.09 0.74
N ILE A 50 12.40 -2.59 -0.44
CA ILE A 50 12.01 -1.23 -0.87
C ILE A 50 10.49 -1.12 -1.00
N ASN A 51 9.82 -2.14 -1.53
CA ASN A 51 8.36 -2.15 -1.69
C ASN A 51 7.63 -2.07 -0.34
N LEU A 52 8.10 -2.82 0.65
CA LEU A 52 7.55 -2.83 2.01
C LEU A 52 7.68 -1.48 2.72
N LEU A 53 8.73 -0.70 2.41
CA LEU A 53 8.93 0.65 2.96
C LEU A 53 8.16 1.72 2.16
N THR A 54 8.15 1.59 0.83
CA THR A 54 7.54 2.58 -0.08
C THR A 54 6.02 2.57 0.00
N SER A 55 5.42 1.39 0.11
CA SER A 55 3.96 1.23 0.17
C SER A 55 3.30 1.97 1.34
N PRO A 56 3.70 1.79 2.61
CA PRO A 56 3.12 2.52 3.74
C PRO A 56 3.43 4.01 3.69
N THR A 57 4.63 4.38 3.22
CA THR A 57 5.01 5.79 3.06
C THR A 57 4.12 6.50 2.05
N SER A 58 3.91 5.87 0.89
CA SER A 58 3.02 6.38 -0.17
C SER A 58 1.57 6.49 0.32
N ALA A 59 1.04 5.45 0.99
CA ALA A 59 -0.31 5.52 1.54
C ALA A 59 -0.49 6.62 2.57
N HIS A 60 0.49 6.83 3.45
CA HIS A 60 0.43 7.89 4.45
C HIS A 60 0.41 9.28 3.80
N ILE A 61 1.29 9.52 2.84
CA ILE A 61 1.35 10.80 2.10
C ILE A 61 0.06 11.01 1.31
N MET A 62 -0.43 10.00 0.59
CA MET A 62 -1.68 10.09 -0.17
C MET A 62 -2.88 10.40 0.74
N ALA A 63 -2.99 9.71 1.88
CA ALA A 63 -4.09 9.94 2.82
C ALA A 63 -4.04 11.37 3.40
N ARG A 64 -2.84 11.85 3.74
CA ARG A 64 -2.66 13.23 4.24
C ARG A 64 -2.99 14.28 3.18
N SER A 65 -2.45 14.12 1.98
CA SER A 65 -2.72 15.03 0.87
C SER A 65 -4.20 15.05 0.50
N ALA A 66 -4.87 13.88 0.45
CA ALA A 66 -6.30 13.78 0.17
C ALA A 66 -7.15 14.52 1.22
N TYR A 67 -6.77 14.40 2.51
CA TYR A 67 -7.43 15.16 3.57
C TYR A 67 -7.25 16.67 3.39
N ASP A 68 -6.04 17.10 2.99
CA ASP A 68 -5.70 18.50 2.78
C ASP A 68 -6.42 19.14 1.57
N VAL A 69 -6.69 18.37 0.50
CA VAL A 69 -7.55 18.83 -0.61
C VAL A 69 -9.05 18.68 -0.34
N GLY A 70 -9.45 18.34 0.89
CA GLY A 70 -10.85 18.33 1.32
C GLY A 70 -11.61 17.03 1.03
N VAL A 71 -10.92 15.94 0.66
CA VAL A 71 -11.54 14.60 0.55
C VAL A 71 -11.79 14.08 1.96
N LYS A 72 -13.04 14.20 2.42
CA LYS A 72 -13.44 13.78 3.76
C LYS A 72 -13.57 12.25 3.83
N PRO A 73 -12.97 11.59 4.83
CA PRO A 73 -13.14 10.17 5.03
C PRO A 73 -14.58 9.86 5.45
N LYS A 74 -15.15 8.80 4.89
CA LYS A 74 -16.47 8.31 5.29
C LYS A 74 -16.38 7.49 6.61
N VAL A 75 -16.27 8.20 7.73
CA VAL A 75 -16.12 7.61 9.09
C VAL A 75 -17.23 8.10 10.04
N ILE A 76 -17.56 7.30 11.06
CA ILE A 76 -18.58 7.64 12.08
C ILE A 76 -18.11 8.81 12.96
N LYS A 77 -16.80 8.86 13.24
CA LYS A 77 -16.17 9.92 14.03
C LYS A 77 -14.87 10.35 13.36
N ASP A 78 -14.78 11.61 12.97
CA ASP A 78 -13.56 12.22 12.45
C ASP A 78 -12.91 13.07 13.54
N GLU A 79 -11.88 12.52 14.19
CA GLU A 79 -11.13 13.24 15.24
C GLU A 79 -10.16 14.28 14.68
N LEU A 80 -9.77 14.17 13.40
CA LEU A 80 -8.89 15.14 12.75
C LEU A 80 -9.62 16.45 12.47
N LYS A 81 -10.94 16.38 12.22
CA LYS A 81 -11.79 17.56 12.04
C LYS A 81 -11.82 18.47 13.27
N ASN A 82 -11.70 17.91 14.47
CA ASN A 82 -11.77 18.66 15.73
C ASN A 82 -10.39 19.19 16.20
N ARG A 83 -9.31 18.82 15.50
CA ARG A 83 -7.94 19.25 15.79
C ARG A 83 -7.43 20.36 14.86
N ARG A 84 -8.26 20.84 13.93
CA ARG A 84 -8.01 21.99 13.04
C ARG A 84 -9.05 23.06 13.29
#